data_AF-A0A133KPI9-F1
#
_entry.id   AF-A0A133KPI9-F1
#
_cell.length_a   1.000
_cell.length_b   1.000
_cell.length_c   1.000
_cell.angle_alpha   90.00
_cell.angle_beta   90.00
_cell.angle_gamma   90.00
#
_symmetry.space_group_name_H-M   'P 1'
#
loop_
_entity.id
_entity.type
_entity.pdbx_description
1 polymer ?
#
loop_
_entity_poly.entity_id
_entity_poly.type
_entity_poly.pdbx_seq_one_letter_code
_entity_poly.pdbx_strand_id
1 'polypeptide(L)'
;MKVYKMKKFVFMVAGVIIIGFIIMTISFYKSQRLLSPPFDQTIDEQNGDGAPLKPKQTTPLQPHYMDEKNGYALTNNQLKITFDKGGHWVTVPVKKDQLFKGEYNGNEQELIENSYVLTAKRAAFLYSDGSEDKETLLIYTLDQGKTWQRAVVEKDFPGIRIRKVAFLNDRFGFVILTGYRTMSQEGSNAYLTYDGGKTWHITGFTGDSRLLSDGGFIDESTGFMSYGTIDPEEPDFHVTQDGGKSWKRAKIKIPAKYHKIFVTAEIPKKEGDHLVLLVNQDPNGDYKGGKVKGKFISKDNGLTWEFSTEVGE
;
A
#
# COMPACT_ATOMS: atom_id res chain seq x y z
N MET A 1 27.75 -40.71 -36.63
CA MET A 1 26.87 -41.61 -35.84
C MET A 1 26.95 -41.43 -34.31
N LYS A 2 28.09 -41.04 -33.71
CA LYS A 2 28.23 -40.82 -32.25
C LYS A 2 27.44 -39.62 -31.67
N VAL A 3 27.38 -38.50 -32.40
CA VAL A 3 26.72 -37.26 -31.93
C VAL A 3 25.19 -37.40 -31.77
N TYR A 4 24.55 -38.22 -32.62
CA TYR A 4 23.10 -38.46 -32.57
C TYR A 4 22.70 -39.35 -31.37
N LYS A 5 23.56 -40.29 -30.96
CA LYS A 5 23.34 -41.10 -29.74
C LYS A 5 23.46 -40.27 -28.45
N MET A 6 24.36 -39.28 -28.42
CA MET A 6 24.54 -38.38 -27.28
C MET A 6 23.33 -37.47 -27.04
N LYS A 7 22.72 -36.91 -28.11
CA LYS A 7 21.51 -36.07 -27.98
C LYS A 7 20.31 -36.87 -27.45
N LYS A 8 20.08 -38.10 -27.94
CA LYS A 8 19.00 -38.98 -27.42
C LYS A 8 19.20 -39.35 -25.94
N PHE A 9 20.46 -39.54 -25.51
CA PHE A 9 20.77 -39.80 -24.11
C PHE A 9 20.47 -38.59 -23.21
N VAL A 10 20.83 -37.37 -23.63
CA VAL A 10 20.54 -36.13 -22.88
C VAL A 10 19.04 -35.88 -22.75
N PHE A 11 18.25 -36.07 -23.82
CA PHE A 11 16.79 -35.93 -23.75
C PHE A 11 16.13 -36.99 -22.85
N MET A 12 16.68 -38.21 -22.81
CA MET A 12 16.19 -39.27 -21.92
C MET A 12 16.45 -38.93 -20.45
N VAL A 13 17.62 -38.41 -20.11
CA VAL A 13 17.96 -37.97 -18.75
C VAL A 13 17.10 -36.77 -18.31
N ALA A 14 16.88 -35.80 -19.20
CA ALA A 14 15.99 -34.65 -18.91
C ALA A 14 14.54 -35.10 -18.65
N GLY A 15 14.04 -36.08 -19.39
CA GLY A 15 12.70 -36.64 -19.17
C GLY A 15 12.54 -37.31 -17.80
N VAL A 16 13.54 -38.05 -17.34
CA VAL A 16 13.52 -38.70 -16.01
C VAL A 16 13.53 -37.67 -14.88
N ILE A 17 14.27 -36.57 -15.04
CA ILE A 17 14.32 -35.48 -14.04
C ILE A 17 12.95 -34.80 -13.92
N ILE A 18 12.29 -34.49 -15.06
CA ILE A 18 10.96 -33.86 -15.06
C ILE A 18 9.91 -34.78 -14.41
N ILE A 19 9.93 -36.07 -14.72
CA ILE A 19 9.02 -37.04 -14.10
C ILE A 19 9.28 -37.14 -12.59
N GLY A 20 10.54 -37.09 -12.17
CA GLY A 20 10.92 -37.04 -10.75
C GLY A 20 10.33 -35.82 -10.03
N PHE A 21 10.40 -34.63 -10.63
CA PHE A 21 9.80 -33.42 -10.07
C PHE A 21 8.27 -33.49 -9.98
N ILE A 22 7.60 -34.08 -10.98
CA ILE A 22 6.14 -34.27 -10.97
C ILE A 22 5.72 -35.25 -9.88
N ILE A 23 6.45 -36.36 -9.71
CA ILE A 23 6.16 -37.35 -8.65
C ILE A 23 6.42 -36.73 -7.26
N MET A 24 7.48 -35.93 -7.11
CA MET A 24 7.80 -35.24 -5.86
C MET A 24 6.72 -34.21 -5.50
N THR A 25 6.23 -33.43 -6.47
CA THR A 25 5.15 -32.45 -6.23
C THR A 25 3.83 -33.14 -5.91
N ILE A 26 3.47 -34.21 -6.61
CA ILE A 26 2.25 -34.99 -6.29
C ILE A 26 2.37 -35.62 -4.89
N SER A 27 3.54 -36.15 -4.52
CA SER A 27 3.79 -36.73 -3.20
C SER A 27 3.72 -35.67 -2.10
N PHE A 28 4.31 -34.49 -2.32
CA PHE A 28 4.23 -33.35 -1.41
C PHE A 28 2.79 -32.86 -1.24
N TYR A 29 2.03 -32.75 -2.33
CA TYR A 29 0.61 -32.36 -2.32
C TYR A 29 -0.25 -33.39 -1.57
N LYS A 30 0.03 -34.69 -1.76
CA LYS A 30 -0.66 -35.78 -1.05
C LYS A 30 -0.30 -35.81 0.44
N SER A 31 0.95 -35.50 0.80
CA SER A 31 1.40 -35.38 2.19
C SER A 31 0.71 -34.21 2.92
N GLN A 32 0.58 -33.05 2.27
CA GLN A 32 -0.19 -31.92 2.83
C GLN A 32 -1.68 -32.26 3.02
N ARG A 33 -2.27 -33.08 2.14
CA ARG A 33 -3.65 -33.57 2.29
C ARG A 33 -3.82 -34.56 3.45
N LEU A 34 -2.79 -35.34 3.79
CA LEU A 34 -2.81 -36.29 4.91
C LEU A 34 -2.61 -35.61 6.28
N LEU A 35 -2.04 -34.40 6.30
CA LEU A 35 -1.88 -33.57 7.50
C LEU A 35 -3.15 -32.75 7.85
N SER A 36 -4.18 -32.81 7.01
CA SER A 36 -5.49 -32.20 7.31
C SER A 36 -6.39 -33.27 7.94
N PRO A 37 -6.78 -33.16 9.22
CA PRO A 37 -7.77 -34.08 9.78
C PRO A 37 -9.11 -33.89 9.05
N PRO A 38 -9.91 -34.96 8.83
CA PRO A 38 -11.25 -34.82 8.28
C PRO A 38 -12.12 -34.04 9.26
N PHE A 39 -12.90 -33.10 8.74
CA PHE A 39 -13.94 -32.41 9.49
C PHE A 39 -15.11 -33.39 9.70
N ASP A 40 -15.17 -34.01 10.88
CA ASP A 40 -16.29 -34.88 11.27
C ASP A 40 -17.38 -34.01 11.90
N GLN A 41 -18.56 -33.98 11.26
CA GLN A 41 -19.76 -33.38 11.83
C GLN A 41 -20.56 -34.48 12.52
N THR A 42 -20.30 -34.66 13.81
CA THR A 42 -21.22 -35.35 14.72
C THR A 42 -21.52 -34.41 15.89
N ILE A 43 -22.78 -33.98 15.95
CA ILE A 43 -23.35 -33.36 17.14
C ILE A 43 -23.73 -34.52 18.05
N ASP A 44 -23.00 -34.71 19.14
CA ASP A 44 -23.46 -35.52 20.28
C ASP A 44 -23.64 -34.60 21.49
N GLU A 45 -24.92 -34.37 21.84
CA GLU A 45 -25.30 -33.96 23.18
C GLU A 45 -25.05 -35.14 24.14
N GLN A 46 -24.18 -34.97 25.14
CA GLN A 46 -24.46 -35.44 26.51
C GLN A 46 -23.48 -34.87 27.56
N ASN A 47 -24.11 -34.21 28.54
CA ASN A 47 -23.72 -33.88 29.92
C ASN A 47 -22.41 -34.45 30.51
N GLY A 48 -21.63 -33.57 31.15
CA GLY A 48 -20.61 -33.98 32.13
C GLY A 48 -19.64 -32.87 32.53
N ASP A 49 -19.79 -32.39 33.76
CA ASP A 49 -18.84 -31.68 34.63
C ASP A 49 -18.35 -30.27 34.29
N GLY A 50 -18.80 -29.33 35.15
CA GLY A 50 -18.38 -27.95 35.18
C GLY A 50 -16.91 -27.78 35.53
N ALA A 51 -16.08 -27.56 34.51
CA ALA A 51 -14.89 -26.74 34.65
C ALA A 51 -15.29 -25.28 34.34
N PRO A 52 -14.90 -24.29 35.16
CA PRO A 52 -15.13 -22.90 34.79
C PRO A 52 -14.35 -22.62 33.49
N LEU A 53 -15.08 -22.23 32.44
CA LEU A 53 -14.47 -21.64 31.25
C LEU A 53 -13.52 -20.53 31.72
N LYS A 54 -12.21 -20.71 31.51
CA LYS A 54 -11.25 -19.62 31.74
C LYS A 54 -11.77 -18.41 30.95
N PRO A 55 -11.94 -17.24 31.59
CA PRO A 55 -12.43 -16.07 30.88
C PRO A 55 -11.51 -15.80 29.68
N LYS A 56 -12.08 -15.66 28.49
CA LYS A 56 -11.37 -15.14 27.31
C LYS A 56 -10.64 -13.89 27.80
N GLN A 57 -9.31 -13.92 27.82
CA GLN A 57 -8.50 -12.76 28.14
C GLN A 57 -8.83 -11.69 27.10
N THR A 58 -9.66 -10.74 27.47
CA THR A 58 -9.97 -9.57 26.67
C THR A 58 -8.76 -8.66 26.78
N THR A 59 -7.90 -8.68 25.75
CA THR A 59 -6.84 -7.69 25.62
C THR A 59 -7.47 -6.30 25.74
N PRO A 60 -7.02 -5.46 26.69
CA PRO A 60 -7.54 -4.10 26.83
C PRO A 60 -7.49 -3.38 25.49
N LEU A 61 -8.55 -2.65 25.17
CA LEU A 61 -8.55 -1.74 24.03
C LEU A 61 -7.42 -0.73 24.24
N GLN A 62 -6.48 -0.66 23.28
CA GLN A 62 -5.47 0.38 23.20
C GLN A 62 -5.86 1.33 22.05
N PRO A 63 -6.49 2.48 22.35
CA PRO A 63 -6.92 3.44 21.35
C PRO A 63 -5.72 4.20 20.76
N HIS A 64 -5.72 4.36 19.45
CA HIS A 64 -4.93 5.35 18.73
C HIS A 64 -5.88 6.46 18.26
N TYR A 65 -5.69 7.68 18.77
CA TYR A 65 -6.53 8.83 18.43
C TYR A 65 -5.87 9.67 17.34
N MET A 66 -6.64 9.97 16.29
CA MET A 66 -6.21 10.82 15.17
C MET A 66 -6.45 12.30 15.47
N ASP A 67 -7.47 12.58 16.27
CA ASP A 67 -7.85 13.92 16.73
C ASP A 67 -8.60 13.83 18.08
N GLU A 68 -9.22 14.92 18.51
CA GLU A 68 -9.94 15.00 19.80
C GLU A 68 -11.10 14.00 19.94
N LYS A 69 -11.62 13.47 18.83
CA LYS A 69 -12.82 12.63 18.79
C LYS A 69 -12.60 11.30 18.08
N ASN A 70 -11.89 11.31 16.96
CA ASN A 70 -11.76 10.16 16.09
C ASN A 70 -10.58 9.29 16.51
N GLY A 71 -10.81 7.98 16.57
CA GLY A 71 -9.75 7.03 16.91
C GLY A 71 -10.07 5.62 16.48
N TYR A 72 -9.07 4.75 16.53
CA TYR A 72 -9.21 3.34 16.23
C TYR A 72 -8.51 2.48 17.29
N ALA A 73 -8.84 1.19 17.32
CA ALA A 73 -8.16 0.20 18.12
C ALA A 73 -8.14 -1.15 17.40
N LEU A 74 -7.00 -1.84 17.47
CA LEU A 74 -6.82 -3.19 16.95
C LEU A 74 -6.85 -4.18 18.11
N THR A 75 -7.92 -4.98 18.21
CA THR A 75 -8.09 -5.95 19.31
C THR A 75 -8.79 -7.21 18.82
N ASN A 76 -8.41 -8.38 19.34
CA ASN A 76 -9.08 -9.66 19.08
C ASN A 76 -9.34 -9.94 17.58
N ASN A 77 -8.35 -9.69 16.74
CA ASN A 77 -8.42 -9.83 15.27
C ASN A 77 -9.46 -8.92 14.58
N GLN A 78 -9.85 -7.81 15.22
CA GLN A 78 -10.80 -6.84 14.71
C GLN A 78 -10.22 -5.43 14.73
N LEU A 79 -10.66 -4.62 13.77
CA LEU A 79 -10.53 -3.17 13.80
C LEU A 79 -11.82 -2.56 14.38
N LYS A 80 -11.66 -1.70 15.37
CA LYS A 80 -12.75 -0.88 15.91
C LYS A 80 -12.43 0.59 15.76
N ILE A 81 -13.45 1.41 15.52
CA ILE A 81 -13.34 2.86 15.39
C ILE A 81 -14.29 3.57 16.33
N THR A 82 -13.94 4.80 16.70
CA THR A 82 -14.75 5.70 17.51
C THR A 82 -14.76 7.09 16.87
N PHE A 83 -15.88 7.81 17.06
CA PHE A 83 -16.07 9.20 16.63
C PHE A 83 -16.37 10.13 17.82
N ASP A 84 -16.20 9.63 19.04
CA ASP A 84 -16.57 10.29 20.30
C ASP A 84 -15.58 9.99 21.44
N LYS A 85 -14.29 9.87 21.10
CA LYS A 85 -13.17 9.68 22.03
C LYS A 85 -13.34 8.42 22.90
N GLY A 86 -13.79 7.34 22.28
CA GLY A 86 -13.93 6.04 22.92
C GLY A 86 -15.21 5.85 23.74
N GLY A 87 -16.15 6.79 23.67
CA GLY A 87 -17.49 6.63 24.26
C GLY A 87 -18.26 5.47 23.62
N HIS A 88 -18.21 5.38 22.29
CA HIS A 88 -18.76 4.29 21.51
C HIS A 88 -17.73 3.75 20.51
N TRP A 89 -17.73 2.43 20.36
CA TRP A 89 -16.86 1.71 19.44
C TRP A 89 -17.68 0.92 18.43
N VAL A 90 -17.39 1.13 17.14
CA VAL A 90 -18.00 0.39 16.04
C VAL A 90 -16.96 -0.55 15.43
N THR A 91 -17.32 -1.81 15.26
CA THR A 91 -16.46 -2.79 14.57
C THR A 91 -16.51 -2.54 13.06
N VAL A 92 -15.34 -2.40 12.45
CA VAL A 92 -15.20 -2.35 10.99
C VAL A 92 -15.38 -3.79 10.46
N PRO A 93 -16.24 -4.03 9.45
CA PRO A 93 -16.51 -5.37 8.93
C PRO A 93 -15.39 -5.89 8.02
N VAL A 94 -14.16 -5.90 8.55
CA VAL A 94 -12.93 -6.42 7.94
C VAL A 94 -12.13 -7.12 9.04
N LYS A 95 -11.48 -8.24 8.69
CA LYS A 95 -10.58 -8.90 9.65
C LYS A 95 -9.28 -8.12 9.75
N LYS A 96 -8.67 -8.12 10.95
CA LYS A 96 -7.40 -7.41 11.16
C LYS A 96 -6.33 -7.85 10.17
N ASP A 97 -6.13 -9.14 9.98
CA ASP A 97 -5.09 -9.69 9.10
C ASP A 97 -5.20 -9.23 7.64
N GLN A 98 -6.42 -8.93 7.18
CA GLN A 98 -6.69 -8.45 5.82
C GLN A 98 -6.17 -7.02 5.57
N LEU A 99 -6.02 -6.21 6.62
CA LEU A 99 -5.48 -4.84 6.54
C LEU A 99 -3.97 -4.84 6.30
N PHE A 100 -3.30 -5.95 6.64
CA PHE A 100 -1.84 -6.08 6.62
C PHE A 100 -1.32 -7.02 5.52
N LYS A 101 -2.19 -7.65 4.71
CA LYS A 101 -1.79 -8.50 3.57
C LYS A 101 -0.88 -7.78 2.57
N GLY A 102 -0.15 -8.54 1.75
CA GLY A 102 0.88 -8.05 0.82
C GLY A 102 2.29 -8.12 1.43
N GLU A 103 3.20 -7.29 0.94
CA GLU A 103 4.61 -7.25 1.36
C GLU A 103 4.85 -6.34 2.58
N TYR A 104 3.85 -6.19 3.45
CA TYR A 104 4.01 -5.39 4.66
C TYR A 104 4.83 -6.15 5.70
N ASN A 105 5.90 -5.53 6.18
CA ASN A 105 6.83 -6.11 7.18
C ASN A 105 6.92 -5.25 8.47
N GLY A 106 6.04 -4.27 8.62
CA GLY A 106 5.99 -3.40 9.78
C GLY A 106 5.24 -4.02 10.97
N ASN A 107 4.99 -3.21 11.99
CA ASN A 107 4.23 -3.67 13.15
C ASN A 107 2.73 -3.76 12.79
N GLU A 108 2.08 -4.85 13.18
CA GLU A 108 0.61 -4.98 13.04
C GLU A 108 -0.13 -4.52 14.30
N GLN A 109 0.47 -3.62 15.10
CA GLN A 109 -0.17 -3.06 16.29
C GLN A 109 -0.86 -1.73 15.99
N GLU A 110 -0.43 -1.04 14.94
CA GLU A 110 -1.02 0.17 14.40
C GLU A 110 -1.45 -0.05 12.95
N LEU A 111 -2.43 0.72 12.47
CA LEU A 111 -2.79 0.69 11.05
C LEU A 111 -1.61 1.20 10.20
N ILE A 112 -1.43 0.61 9.03
CA ILE A 112 -0.40 1.06 8.08
C ILE A 112 -0.66 2.52 7.74
N GLU A 113 0.38 3.35 7.88
CA GLU A 113 0.28 4.78 7.59
C GLU A 113 -0.27 5.00 6.18
N ASN A 114 -1.14 6.00 6.03
CA ASN A 114 -1.79 6.36 4.78
C ASN A 114 -2.72 5.30 4.16
N SER A 115 -2.86 4.11 4.74
CA SER A 115 -3.76 3.06 4.21
C SER A 115 -5.25 3.28 4.54
N TYR A 116 -5.58 4.35 5.26
CA TYR A 116 -6.93 4.64 5.72
C TYR A 116 -7.20 6.14 5.80
N VAL A 117 -8.49 6.49 5.81
CA VAL A 117 -9.01 7.81 6.14
C VAL A 117 -9.94 7.63 7.34
N LEU A 118 -9.77 8.44 8.38
CA LEU A 118 -10.66 8.46 9.54
C LEU A 118 -10.97 9.90 9.94
N THR A 119 -12.17 10.35 9.60
CA THR A 119 -12.69 11.69 9.87
C THR A 119 -14.14 11.58 10.34
N ALA A 120 -14.70 12.66 10.91
CA ALA A 120 -16.10 12.68 11.36
C ALA A 120 -17.13 12.38 10.24
N LYS A 121 -16.79 12.61 8.97
CA LYS A 121 -17.66 12.39 7.80
C LYS A 121 -17.39 11.10 7.04
N ARG A 122 -16.20 10.52 7.19
CA ARG A 122 -15.75 9.38 6.40
C ARG A 122 -14.75 8.55 7.18
N ALA A 123 -15.01 7.26 7.29
CA ALA A 123 -13.99 6.27 7.60
C ALA A 123 -13.84 5.31 6.41
N ALA A 124 -12.61 5.09 5.95
CA ALA A 124 -12.31 4.26 4.78
C ALA A 124 -10.99 3.52 4.99
N PHE A 125 -10.94 2.23 4.69
CA PHE A 125 -9.78 1.36 4.94
C PHE A 125 -9.47 0.53 3.69
N LEU A 126 -8.23 0.59 3.22
CA LEU A 126 -7.73 -0.33 2.20
C LEU A 126 -7.42 -1.68 2.84
N TYR A 127 -7.82 -2.76 2.17
CA TYR A 127 -7.53 -4.12 2.60
C TYR A 127 -7.47 -5.07 1.40
N SER A 128 -6.93 -6.27 1.62
CA SER A 128 -6.98 -7.37 0.66
C SER A 128 -7.74 -8.53 1.27
N ASP A 129 -8.57 -9.20 0.47
CA ASP A 129 -9.46 -10.27 0.94
C ASP A 129 -8.72 -11.55 1.37
N GLY A 130 -7.41 -11.62 1.13
CA GLY A 130 -6.53 -12.72 1.55
C GLY A 130 -6.51 -13.91 0.60
N SER A 131 -7.18 -13.84 -0.55
CA SER A 131 -7.13 -14.88 -1.58
C SER A 131 -5.85 -14.78 -2.44
N GLU A 132 -4.70 -15.16 -1.88
CA GLU A 132 -3.38 -15.17 -2.56
C GLU A 132 -3.05 -13.91 -3.42
N ASP A 133 -3.53 -12.75 -2.94
CA ASP A 133 -3.40 -11.38 -3.47
C ASP A 133 -4.09 -11.03 -4.80
N LYS A 134 -5.44 -11.10 -4.84
CA LYS A 134 -6.19 -10.80 -6.07
C LYS A 134 -7.13 -9.61 -6.04
N GLU A 135 -7.46 -9.00 -4.91
CA GLU A 135 -8.23 -7.75 -4.94
C GLU A 135 -7.72 -6.77 -3.90
N THR A 136 -7.48 -5.53 -4.34
CA THR A 136 -7.38 -4.40 -3.42
C THR A 136 -8.76 -3.79 -3.29
N LEU A 137 -9.28 -3.79 -2.07
CA LEU A 137 -10.63 -3.37 -1.75
C LEU A 137 -10.58 -2.13 -0.86
N LEU A 138 -11.60 -1.29 -0.98
CA LEU A 138 -11.88 -0.22 -0.04
C LEU A 138 -13.18 -0.54 0.68
N ILE A 139 -13.13 -0.61 2.01
CA ILE A 139 -14.33 -0.63 2.85
C ILE A 139 -14.50 0.74 3.50
N TYR A 140 -15.70 1.32 3.42
CA TYR A 140 -15.93 2.67 3.93
C TYR A 140 -17.33 2.87 4.48
N THR A 141 -17.49 3.93 5.25
CA THR A 141 -18.75 4.42 5.81
C THR A 141 -18.76 5.94 5.75
N LEU A 142 -19.96 6.50 5.54
CA LEU A 142 -20.24 7.94 5.56
C LEU A 142 -21.19 8.34 6.70
N ASP A 143 -21.58 7.38 7.54
CA ASP A 143 -22.58 7.54 8.59
C ASP A 143 -22.09 7.01 9.95
N GLN A 144 -20.78 7.13 10.18
CA GLN A 144 -20.10 6.74 11.42
C GLN A 144 -20.24 5.25 11.75
N GLY A 145 -20.27 4.41 10.70
CA GLY A 145 -20.27 2.96 10.81
C GLY A 145 -21.65 2.33 11.01
N LYS A 146 -22.74 3.09 10.81
CA LYS A 146 -24.10 2.54 10.78
C LYS A 146 -24.32 1.67 9.54
N THR A 147 -23.80 2.10 8.40
CA THR A 147 -23.76 1.34 7.15
C THR A 147 -22.35 1.33 6.56
N TRP A 148 -22.04 0.25 5.86
CA TRP A 148 -20.73 0.02 5.25
C TRP A 148 -20.89 -0.28 3.77
N GLN A 149 -20.08 0.37 2.94
CA GLN A 149 -19.94 0.10 1.52
C GLN A 149 -18.59 -0.55 1.24
N ARG A 150 -18.53 -1.33 0.15
CA ARG A 150 -17.31 -1.94 -0.36
C ARG A 150 -17.15 -1.57 -1.84
N ALA A 151 -15.94 -1.20 -2.24
CA ALA A 151 -15.57 -0.97 -3.62
C ALA A 151 -14.30 -1.75 -3.98
N VAL A 152 -14.23 -2.21 -5.22
CA VAL A 152 -13.01 -2.80 -5.80
C VAL A 152 -12.17 -1.65 -6.34
N VAL A 153 -10.94 -1.52 -5.86
CA VAL A 153 -9.97 -0.55 -6.36
C VAL A 153 -9.21 -1.14 -7.54
N GLU A 154 -8.68 -2.36 -7.36
CA GLU A 154 -7.97 -3.09 -8.40
C GLU A 154 -8.18 -4.60 -8.22
N LYS A 155 -8.26 -5.29 -9.35
CA LYS A 155 -8.21 -6.75 -9.44
C LYS A 155 -6.81 -7.19 -9.84
N ASP A 156 -6.42 -8.31 -9.28
CA ASP A 156 -5.18 -9.04 -9.50
C ASP A 156 -3.91 -8.22 -9.23
N PHE A 157 -3.81 -7.55 -8.07
CA PHE A 157 -2.63 -6.77 -7.66
C PHE A 157 -1.84 -7.47 -6.52
N PRO A 158 -0.91 -8.39 -6.85
CA PRO A 158 -0.14 -9.16 -5.90
C PRO A 158 0.99 -8.38 -5.23
N GLY A 159 1.29 -8.76 -3.98
CA GLY A 159 2.45 -8.26 -3.26
C GLY A 159 2.41 -6.76 -2.99
N ILE A 160 1.25 -6.24 -2.53
CA ILE A 160 1.10 -4.80 -2.23
C ILE A 160 2.16 -4.37 -1.21
N ARG A 161 3.06 -3.46 -1.59
CA ARG A 161 4.06 -2.83 -0.72
C ARG A 161 3.57 -1.49 -0.19
N ILE A 162 3.38 -0.50 -1.07
CA ILE A 162 2.75 0.78 -0.72
C ILE A 162 1.26 0.69 -0.99
N ARG A 163 0.47 1.17 -0.03
CA ARG A 163 -0.96 1.43 -0.18
C ARG A 163 -1.29 2.75 0.49
N LYS A 164 -1.82 3.69 -0.28
CA LYS A 164 -2.18 5.03 0.18
C LYS A 164 -3.55 5.36 -0.32
N VAL A 165 -4.42 5.90 0.53
CA VAL A 165 -5.74 6.39 0.17
C VAL A 165 -5.93 7.79 0.73
N ALA A 166 -6.49 8.69 -0.06
CA ALA A 166 -6.90 9.99 0.41
C ALA A 166 -8.14 10.49 -0.35
N PHE A 167 -8.93 11.31 0.31
CA PHE A 167 -10.05 12.04 -0.28
C PHE A 167 -9.80 13.54 -0.10
N LEU A 168 -9.72 14.27 -1.21
CA LEU A 168 -9.51 15.73 -1.21
C LEU A 168 -10.83 16.48 -1.01
N ASN A 169 -11.95 15.85 -1.37
CA ASN A 169 -13.29 16.32 -1.09
C ASN A 169 -14.27 15.13 -1.00
N ASP A 170 -15.57 15.40 -0.86
CA ASP A 170 -16.59 14.35 -0.68
C ASP A 170 -16.73 13.43 -1.92
N ARG A 171 -16.27 13.86 -3.10
CA ARG A 171 -16.34 13.11 -4.36
C ARG A 171 -14.98 12.61 -4.85
N PHE A 172 -13.97 13.47 -4.87
CA PHE A 172 -12.66 13.14 -5.42
C PHE A 172 -11.73 12.53 -4.38
N GLY A 173 -11.11 11.43 -4.75
CA GLY A 173 -10.08 10.75 -3.98
C GLY A 173 -9.15 9.96 -4.88
N PHE A 174 -8.04 9.52 -4.30
CA PHE A 174 -7.05 8.71 -4.98
C PHE A 174 -6.58 7.56 -4.12
N VAL A 175 -6.15 6.49 -4.78
CA VAL A 175 -5.39 5.39 -4.19
C VAL A 175 -4.07 5.24 -4.95
N ILE A 176 -2.97 5.07 -4.23
CA ILE A 176 -1.67 4.70 -4.80
C ILE A 176 -1.32 3.30 -4.33
N LEU A 177 -1.03 2.39 -5.27
CA LEU A 177 -0.60 1.03 -4.98
C LEU A 177 0.75 0.76 -5.63
N THR A 178 1.61 0.04 -4.92
CA THR A 178 2.81 -0.57 -5.51
C THR A 178 2.90 -2.06 -5.19
N GLY A 179 3.42 -2.86 -6.12
CA GLY A 179 3.47 -4.32 -6.00
C GLY A 179 4.20 -4.96 -7.17
N TYR A 180 3.97 -6.25 -7.44
CA TYR A 180 4.65 -7.01 -8.51
C TYR A 180 6.18 -6.89 -8.48
N ARG A 181 6.78 -6.92 -7.29
CA ARG A 181 8.21 -6.65 -7.16
C ARG A 181 9.05 -7.74 -7.82
N THR A 182 9.99 -7.32 -8.66
CA THR A 182 11.00 -8.20 -9.25
C THR A 182 12.34 -7.47 -9.24
N MET A 183 13.30 -7.98 -8.47
CA MET A 183 14.61 -7.35 -8.29
C MET A 183 14.46 -5.88 -7.82
N SER A 184 14.99 -4.92 -8.57
CA SER A 184 14.91 -3.49 -8.28
C SER A 184 13.73 -2.79 -8.97
N GLN A 185 12.75 -3.56 -9.46
CA GLN A 185 11.56 -3.04 -10.12
C GLN A 185 10.28 -3.36 -9.37
N GLU A 186 9.27 -2.51 -9.52
CA GLU A 186 7.91 -2.71 -9.05
C GLU A 186 6.88 -2.05 -9.98
N GLY A 187 5.66 -2.59 -9.98
CA GLY A 187 4.51 -1.90 -10.55
C GLY A 187 4.06 -0.77 -9.62
N SER A 188 3.72 0.39 -10.19
CA SER A 188 3.17 1.53 -9.44
C SER A 188 1.99 2.13 -10.21
N ASN A 189 0.84 2.20 -9.55
CA ASN A 189 -0.41 2.67 -10.16
C ASN A 189 -1.11 3.68 -9.25
N ALA A 190 -1.67 4.74 -9.84
CA ALA A 190 -2.68 5.56 -9.21
C ALA A 190 -4.08 5.16 -9.70
N TYR A 191 -5.05 5.24 -8.80
CA TYR A 191 -6.46 5.02 -9.05
C TYR A 191 -7.23 6.23 -8.57
N LEU A 192 -8.13 6.75 -9.41
CA LEU A 192 -8.90 7.94 -9.11
C LEU A 192 -10.38 7.60 -8.96
N THR A 193 -11.04 8.22 -7.98
CA THR A 193 -12.49 8.20 -7.85
C THR A 193 -13.05 9.60 -8.00
N TYR A 194 -14.20 9.72 -8.66
CA TYR A 194 -14.94 10.98 -8.82
C TYR A 194 -16.35 10.91 -8.22
N ASP A 195 -16.68 9.79 -7.55
CA ASP A 195 -18.01 9.48 -7.01
C ASP A 195 -17.99 9.12 -5.51
N GLY A 196 -16.94 9.53 -4.81
CA GLY A 196 -16.79 9.36 -3.37
C GLY A 196 -16.30 7.96 -2.98
N GLY A 197 -15.63 7.24 -3.88
CA GLY A 197 -15.04 5.93 -3.64
C GLY A 197 -15.94 4.75 -4.02
N LYS A 198 -17.00 4.98 -4.80
CA LYS A 198 -17.87 3.90 -5.31
C LYS A 198 -17.22 3.20 -6.50
N THR A 199 -16.58 3.96 -7.39
CA THR A 199 -15.82 3.45 -8.52
C THR A 199 -14.42 4.06 -8.57
N TRP A 200 -13.48 3.29 -9.13
CA TRP A 200 -12.06 3.62 -9.21
C TRP A 200 -11.55 3.41 -10.63
N HIS A 201 -10.72 4.34 -11.11
CA HIS A 201 -10.18 4.34 -12.46
C HIS A 201 -8.65 4.44 -12.41
N ILE A 202 -7.97 3.45 -13.00
CA ILE A 202 -6.50 3.47 -13.12
C ILE A 202 -6.03 4.62 -14.02
N THR A 203 -4.92 5.26 -13.65
CA THR A 203 -4.24 6.27 -14.47
C THR A 203 -3.37 5.62 -15.55
N GLY A 204 -2.91 6.42 -16.51
CA GLY A 204 -1.86 6.01 -17.45
C GLY A 204 -0.55 5.65 -16.75
N PHE A 205 0.25 4.81 -17.40
CA PHE A 205 1.57 4.41 -16.91
C PHE A 205 2.53 5.61 -16.93
N THR A 206 3.31 5.77 -15.87
CA THR A 206 4.31 6.85 -15.74
C THR A 206 5.51 6.67 -16.67
N GLY A 207 5.77 5.44 -17.11
CA GLY A 207 6.99 5.07 -17.83
C GLY A 207 8.10 4.53 -16.93
N ASP A 208 7.88 4.47 -15.61
CA ASP A 208 8.89 4.07 -14.64
C ASP A 208 8.49 2.81 -13.86
N SER A 209 9.44 1.89 -13.71
CA SER A 209 9.27 0.66 -12.93
C SER A 209 10.19 0.59 -11.72
N ARG A 210 10.88 1.68 -11.35
CA ARG A 210 11.66 1.76 -10.11
C ARG A 210 10.74 1.78 -8.90
N LEU A 211 11.34 1.65 -7.72
CA LEU A 211 10.61 1.71 -6.46
C LEU A 211 10.02 3.10 -6.26
N LEU A 212 8.71 3.19 -6.08
CA LEU A 212 8.05 4.42 -5.69
C LEU A 212 8.43 4.78 -4.25
N SER A 213 8.81 6.03 -4.05
CA SER A 213 9.00 6.62 -2.73
C SER A 213 7.69 7.18 -2.18
N ASP A 214 6.94 7.93 -3.00
CA ASP A 214 5.62 8.46 -2.64
C ASP A 214 4.80 8.80 -3.90
N GLY A 215 3.48 8.91 -3.74
CA GLY A 215 2.54 9.30 -4.78
C GLY A 215 1.35 10.06 -4.20
N GLY A 216 0.72 10.93 -4.99
CA GLY A 216 -0.51 11.60 -4.56
C GLY A 216 -1.02 12.69 -5.49
N PHE A 217 -2.23 13.15 -5.23
CA PHE A 217 -2.89 14.23 -5.97
C PHE A 217 -3.16 15.42 -5.06
N ILE A 218 -3.12 16.62 -5.65
CA ILE A 218 -3.46 17.87 -4.95
C ILE A 218 -4.82 18.43 -5.40
N ASP A 219 -5.28 18.01 -6.58
CA ASP A 219 -6.61 18.28 -7.13
C ASP A 219 -6.99 17.21 -8.17
N GLU A 220 -8.16 17.36 -8.80
CA GLU A 220 -8.73 16.41 -9.76
C GLU A 220 -7.87 16.22 -11.04
N SER A 221 -7.00 17.17 -11.34
CA SER A 221 -6.18 17.19 -12.56
C SER A 221 -4.70 16.97 -12.30
N THR A 222 -4.20 17.39 -11.13
CA THR A 222 -2.78 17.50 -10.82
C THR A 222 -2.35 16.47 -9.78
N GLY A 223 -1.44 15.60 -10.18
CA GLY A 223 -0.90 14.54 -9.34
C GLY A 223 0.58 14.26 -9.62
N PHE A 224 1.20 13.55 -8.69
CA PHE A 224 2.65 13.37 -8.63
C PHE A 224 3.02 11.94 -8.27
N MET A 225 4.12 11.45 -8.84
CA MET A 225 4.76 10.19 -8.50
C MET A 225 6.26 10.44 -8.34
N SER A 226 6.80 10.09 -7.18
CA SER A 226 8.24 10.18 -6.89
C SER A 226 8.82 8.78 -6.80
N TYR A 227 9.86 8.52 -7.58
CA TYR A 227 10.57 7.25 -7.59
C TYR A 227 11.93 7.38 -6.92
N GLY A 228 12.29 6.37 -6.14
CA GLY A 228 13.61 6.17 -5.61
C GLY A 228 14.50 5.43 -6.62
N THR A 229 15.80 5.68 -6.56
CA THR A 229 16.78 4.94 -7.35
C THR A 229 17.98 4.55 -6.49
N ILE A 230 18.82 3.66 -7.02
CA ILE A 230 20.09 3.32 -6.40
C ILE A 230 21.07 4.42 -6.84
N ASP A 231 21.68 5.11 -5.87
CA ASP A 231 22.59 6.25 -6.08
C ASP A 231 22.00 7.41 -6.91
N PRO A 232 20.90 8.05 -6.46
CA PRO A 232 20.26 9.14 -7.21
C PRO A 232 21.18 10.35 -7.37
N GLU A 233 21.26 10.89 -8.59
CA GLU A 233 21.89 12.20 -8.82
C GLU A 233 20.93 13.37 -8.61
N GLU A 234 19.66 13.13 -8.93
CA GLU A 234 18.54 14.06 -8.83
C GLU A 234 17.24 13.28 -8.57
N PRO A 235 16.18 13.92 -8.08
CA PRO A 235 14.90 13.25 -7.88
C PRO A 235 14.30 12.78 -9.20
N ASP A 236 13.73 11.59 -9.18
CA ASP A 236 12.90 11.12 -10.26
C ASP A 236 11.43 11.40 -9.96
N PHE A 237 10.95 12.51 -10.52
CA PHE A 237 9.67 13.09 -10.14
C PHE A 237 8.80 13.31 -11.37
N HIS A 238 7.61 12.73 -11.37
CA HIS A 238 6.66 12.78 -12.46
C HIS A 238 5.40 13.52 -12.03
N VAL A 239 4.84 14.30 -12.96
CA VAL A 239 3.63 15.10 -12.80
C VAL A 239 2.62 14.78 -13.89
N THR A 240 1.35 14.75 -13.51
CA THR A 240 0.21 14.81 -14.44
C THR A 240 -0.55 16.12 -14.20
N GLN A 241 -1.14 16.67 -15.25
CA GLN A 241 -2.03 17.85 -15.21
C GLN A 241 -3.34 17.60 -15.98
N ASP A 242 -3.61 16.34 -16.34
CA ASP A 242 -4.76 15.90 -17.12
C ASP A 242 -5.55 14.78 -16.45
N GLY A 243 -5.44 14.67 -15.11
CA GLY A 243 -6.13 13.66 -14.31
C GLY A 243 -5.50 12.28 -14.46
N GLY A 244 -4.18 12.21 -14.65
CA GLY A 244 -3.44 10.96 -14.79
C GLY A 244 -3.59 10.30 -16.17
N LYS A 245 -4.09 10.99 -17.21
CA LYS A 245 -4.13 10.42 -18.56
C LYS A 245 -2.72 10.31 -19.14
N SER A 246 -1.88 11.30 -18.87
CA SER A 246 -0.47 11.29 -19.22
C SER A 246 0.40 11.82 -18.06
N TRP A 247 1.64 11.33 -18.01
CA TRP A 247 2.64 11.72 -17.04
C TRP A 247 3.85 12.30 -17.75
N LYS A 248 4.48 13.30 -17.13
CA LYS A 248 5.69 13.94 -17.62
C LYS A 248 6.70 14.04 -16.49
N ARG A 249 7.98 13.85 -16.79
CA ARG A 249 9.03 14.13 -15.82
C ARG A 249 9.07 15.64 -15.53
N ALA A 250 8.97 16.01 -14.26
CA ALA A 250 9.07 17.38 -13.80
C ALA A 250 10.53 17.84 -13.83
N LYS A 251 10.76 19.10 -14.21
CA LYS A 251 12.10 19.69 -14.24
C LYS A 251 12.41 20.38 -12.93
N ILE A 252 13.24 19.76 -12.10
CA ILE A 252 13.69 20.33 -10.83
C ILE A 252 15.05 21.00 -11.03
N LYS A 253 15.12 22.33 -10.87
CA LYS A 253 16.38 23.08 -11.00
C LYS A 253 17.14 23.07 -9.68
N ILE A 254 18.00 22.06 -9.53
CA ILE A 254 18.85 21.91 -8.34
C ILE A 254 20.15 22.71 -8.55
N PRO A 255 20.53 23.61 -7.62
CA PRO A 255 21.84 24.25 -7.65
C PRO A 255 22.96 23.20 -7.58
N ALA A 256 24.05 23.38 -8.34
CA ALA A 256 25.14 22.40 -8.45
C ALA A 256 25.70 21.93 -7.09
N LYS A 257 25.74 22.81 -6.08
CA LYS A 257 26.18 22.49 -4.72
C LYS A 257 25.27 21.51 -3.96
N TYR A 258 24.07 21.23 -4.47
CA TYR A 258 23.07 20.33 -3.89
C TYR A 258 22.79 19.09 -4.77
N HIS A 259 23.50 18.91 -5.89
CA HIS A 259 23.43 17.67 -6.65
C HIS A 259 23.82 16.49 -5.75
N LYS A 260 23.14 15.34 -5.91
CA LYS A 260 23.32 14.13 -5.07
C LYS A 260 22.97 14.30 -3.59
N ILE A 261 22.49 15.49 -3.17
CA ILE A 261 22.07 15.74 -1.78
C ILE A 261 20.54 15.69 -1.69
N PHE A 262 19.84 16.52 -2.46
CA PHE A 262 18.38 16.53 -2.47
C PHE A 262 17.86 15.66 -3.61
N VAL A 263 17.46 14.43 -3.28
CA VAL A 263 17.29 13.34 -4.24
C VAL A 263 15.97 12.58 -4.13
N THR A 264 15.17 12.80 -3.09
CA THR A 264 13.86 12.15 -2.94
C THR A 264 12.78 13.19 -2.73
N ALA A 265 11.90 13.35 -3.71
CA ALA A 265 10.82 14.34 -3.67
C ALA A 265 9.65 13.84 -2.81
N GLU A 266 9.12 14.71 -1.94
CA GLU A 266 7.83 14.50 -1.28
C GLU A 266 6.68 14.90 -2.20
N ILE A 267 5.43 14.61 -1.80
CA ILE A 267 4.27 15.11 -2.53
C ILE A 267 4.07 16.60 -2.24
N PRO A 268 4.01 17.46 -3.28
CA PRO A 268 3.87 18.89 -3.10
C PRO A 268 2.59 19.28 -2.38
N LYS A 269 2.66 20.42 -1.70
CA LYS A 269 1.50 21.07 -1.10
C LYS A 269 1.24 22.40 -1.78
N LYS A 270 -0.02 22.78 -1.85
CA LYS A 270 -0.42 24.10 -2.36
C LYS A 270 -0.25 25.14 -1.25
N GLU A 271 0.56 26.16 -1.48
CA GLU A 271 0.74 27.32 -0.60
C GLU A 271 0.35 28.57 -1.38
N GLY A 272 -0.84 29.11 -1.11
CA GLY A 272 -1.36 30.27 -1.84
C GLY A 272 -1.55 29.99 -3.34
N ASP A 273 -0.78 30.70 -4.17
CA ASP A 273 -0.83 30.65 -5.63
C ASP A 273 0.21 29.72 -6.28
N HIS A 274 1.01 29.03 -5.47
CA HIS A 274 2.09 28.17 -5.95
C HIS A 274 2.12 26.82 -5.23
N LEU A 275 2.92 25.89 -5.77
CA LEU A 275 3.20 24.63 -5.12
C LEU A 275 4.56 24.66 -4.44
N VAL A 276 4.65 23.98 -3.31
CA VAL A 276 5.86 23.77 -2.55
C VAL A 276 6.21 22.29 -2.54
N LEU A 277 7.41 21.98 -3.01
CA LEU A 277 8.00 20.66 -3.00
C LEU A 277 9.16 20.65 -2.00
N LEU A 278 9.12 19.71 -1.07
CA LEU A 278 10.27 19.38 -0.24
C LEU A 278 11.00 18.20 -0.86
N VAL A 279 12.32 18.30 -0.94
CA VAL A 279 13.19 17.24 -1.45
C VAL A 279 14.14 16.82 -0.34
N ASN A 280 13.96 15.58 0.08
CA ASN A 280 14.75 14.90 1.10
C ASN A 280 16.08 14.42 0.56
N GLN A 281 16.95 14.12 1.51
CA GLN A 281 18.12 13.28 1.27
C GLN A 281 17.68 11.82 1.19
N ASP A 282 18.48 10.97 0.54
CA ASP A 282 18.25 9.53 0.65
C ASP A 282 18.47 9.07 2.12
N PRO A 283 18.06 7.85 2.51
CA PRO A 283 18.24 7.38 3.89
C PRO A 283 19.69 7.35 4.39
N ASN A 284 20.68 7.46 3.49
CA ASN A 284 22.10 7.47 3.81
C ASN A 284 22.71 8.88 3.75
N GLY A 285 21.89 9.91 3.49
CA GLY A 285 22.34 11.29 3.34
C GLY A 285 22.85 11.88 4.65
N ASP A 286 24.06 12.43 4.61
CA ASP A 286 24.76 12.99 5.77
C ASP A 286 24.92 14.52 5.71
N TYR A 287 24.38 15.16 4.66
CA TYR A 287 24.50 16.60 4.49
C TYR A 287 23.79 17.33 5.64
N LYS A 288 24.58 18.11 6.40
CA LYS A 288 24.16 18.74 7.67
C LYS A 288 23.51 17.73 8.65
N GLY A 289 24.03 16.52 8.68
CA GLY A 289 23.58 15.43 9.55
C GLY A 289 22.23 14.84 9.16
N GLY A 290 21.82 14.96 7.89
CA GLY A 290 20.56 14.42 7.38
C GLY A 290 19.31 15.23 7.75
N LYS A 291 19.48 16.36 8.45
CA LYS A 291 18.36 17.11 9.08
C LYS A 291 17.80 18.25 8.23
N VAL A 292 18.20 18.33 6.97
CA VAL A 292 17.80 19.42 6.07
C VAL A 292 17.20 18.88 4.79
N LYS A 293 16.20 19.60 4.30
CA LYS A 293 15.51 19.36 3.04
C LYS A 293 15.65 20.58 2.14
N GLY A 294 15.63 20.38 0.82
CA GLY A 294 15.52 21.46 -0.13
C GLY A 294 14.05 21.84 -0.33
N LYS A 295 13.69 23.11 -0.11
CA LYS A 295 12.38 23.67 -0.48
C LYS A 295 12.46 24.21 -1.91
N PHE A 296 11.55 23.76 -2.76
CA PHE A 296 11.40 24.19 -4.14
C PHE A 296 9.99 24.74 -4.38
N ILE A 297 9.87 25.69 -5.30
CA ILE A 297 8.61 26.35 -5.65
C ILE A 297 8.30 26.13 -7.13
N SER A 298 7.05 25.79 -7.42
CA SER A 298 6.51 25.74 -8.79
C SER A 298 5.34 26.71 -8.95
N LYS A 299 5.34 27.45 -10.06
CA LYS A 299 4.26 28.37 -10.47
C LYS A 299 3.50 27.89 -11.70
N ASP A 300 3.82 26.69 -12.19
CA ASP A 300 3.25 26.09 -13.39
C ASP A 300 2.63 24.71 -13.08
N ASN A 301 2.03 24.59 -11.89
CA ASN A 301 1.38 23.38 -11.38
C ASN A 301 2.30 22.14 -11.42
N GLY A 302 3.58 22.33 -11.13
CA GLY A 302 4.53 21.26 -10.89
C GLY A 302 5.33 20.76 -12.09
N LEU A 303 5.24 21.43 -13.25
CA LEU A 303 6.08 21.12 -14.41
C LEU A 303 7.54 21.53 -14.17
N THR A 304 7.76 22.70 -13.58
CA THR A 304 9.09 23.21 -13.25
C THR A 304 9.18 23.66 -11.81
N TRP A 305 10.34 23.40 -11.20
CA TRP A 305 10.61 23.69 -9.79
C TRP A 305 11.91 24.49 -9.65
N GLU A 306 11.84 25.60 -8.92
CA GLU A 306 12.99 26.44 -8.60
C GLU A 306 13.37 26.26 -7.13
N PHE A 307 14.66 26.13 -6.85
CA PHE A 307 15.15 26.10 -5.48
C PHE A 307 14.83 27.43 -4.78
N SER A 308 14.27 27.33 -3.58
CA SER A 308 13.93 28.48 -2.74
C SER A 308 14.88 28.61 -1.57
N THR A 309 14.94 27.59 -0.70
CA THR A 309 15.77 27.61 0.50
C THR A 309 16.00 26.18 1.02
N GLU A 310 16.97 26.02 1.89
CA GLU A 310 17.03 24.87 2.79
C GLU A 310 16.02 25.07 3.93
N VAL A 311 15.41 23.98 4.38
CA VAL A 311 14.56 23.94 5.58
C VAL A 311 15.06 22.83 6.50
N GLY A 312 15.05 23.10 7.81
CA GLY A 312 15.31 22.06 8.81
C GLY A 312 14.08 21.20 9.04
N GLU A 313 14.30 19.96 9.45
CA GLU A 313 13.27 19.15 10.13
C GLU A 313 12.85 19.75 11.48
#